data_AF-A0A1G9RX90-F1
#
_entry.id   AF-A0A1G9RX90-F1
#
_cell.length_a   1.000
_cell.length_b   1.000
_cell.length_c   1.000
_cell.angle_alpha   90.00
_cell.angle_beta   90.00
_cell.angle_gamma   90.00
#
_symmetry.space_group_name_H-M   'P 1'
#
loop_
_entity.id
_entity.type
_entity.pdbx_description
1 polymer ?
#
loop_
_entity_poly.entity_id
_entity_poly.type
_entity_poly.pdbx_seq_one_letter_code
_entity_poly.pdbx_strand_id
1 'polypeptide(L)'
;MRWELVFRTYRPGLDRRMDESIAKAWELMQAIKPYDPTFHRWRETARTKAQAEANPNIETLDQLRRAVYNTMKPDLPGANRSFFSGDIDADGSSLNIQLGLGRPDTHFISLHTGHALGARIDDDEDFADWLTLTAARIINPTIGALQRDGAPVRNINVDGPTPYDFGPGWKMFFHHDSPHWDQAHALATKAVPVAEGAILTYGTPDTYTQILNQWPREQ
;
A
#
# COMPACT_ATOMS: atom_id res chain seq x y z
N MET A 1 -8.35 -0.48 -15.57
CA MET A 1 -8.02 -1.53 -14.58
C MET A 1 -8.07 -0.91 -13.19
N ARG A 2 -8.07 -1.70 -12.10
CA ARG A 2 -7.74 -1.20 -10.76
C ARG A 2 -6.37 -1.69 -10.33
N TRP A 3 -5.68 -0.86 -9.56
CA TRP A 3 -4.37 -1.15 -9.01
C TRP A 3 -4.43 -1.10 -7.49
N GLU A 4 -3.51 -1.80 -6.85
CA GLU A 4 -3.27 -1.73 -5.42
C GLU A 4 -1.84 -1.27 -5.19
N LEU A 5 -1.69 -0.19 -4.43
CA LEU A 5 -0.42 0.23 -3.87
C LEU A 5 -0.39 -0.24 -2.41
N VAL A 6 0.44 -1.25 -2.12
CA VAL A 6 0.48 -1.91 -0.82
C VAL A 6 1.87 -1.81 -0.21
N PHE A 7 1.90 -1.50 1.09
CA PHE A 7 3.12 -1.39 1.87
C PHE A 7 3.03 -2.20 3.14
N ARG A 8 4.12 -2.89 3.47
CA ARG A 8 4.30 -3.56 4.74
C ARG A 8 5.54 -3.01 5.43
N THR A 9 5.36 -2.59 6.67
CA THR A 9 6.42 -2.10 7.54
C THR A 9 6.54 -3.04 8.73
N TYR A 10 7.71 -3.63 8.90
CA TYR A 10 8.08 -4.39 10.09
C TYR A 10 9.26 -3.70 10.77
N ARG A 11 9.11 -3.35 12.04
CA ARG A 11 10.20 -2.82 12.87
C ARG A 11 9.98 -3.24 14.33
N PRO A 12 10.98 -3.76 15.06
CA PRO A 12 10.81 -4.08 16.47
C PRO A 12 10.24 -2.90 17.29
N GLY A 13 9.19 -3.15 18.06
CA GLY A 13 8.46 -2.16 18.84
C GLY A 13 7.64 -1.16 18.02
N LEU A 14 7.28 -1.45 16.77
CA LEU A 14 6.46 -0.59 15.92
C LEU A 14 5.03 -0.45 16.46
N ASP A 15 4.50 -1.45 17.16
CA ASP A 15 3.14 -1.40 17.72
C ASP A 15 3.01 -0.31 18.81
N ARG A 16 4.12 0.07 19.46
CA ARG A 16 4.16 1.20 20.41
C ARG A 16 4.16 2.57 19.72
N ARG A 17 4.22 2.59 18.38
CA ARG A 17 4.41 3.76 17.52
C ARG A 17 3.40 3.80 16.39
N MET A 18 2.18 3.30 16.62
CA MET A 18 1.06 3.33 15.66
C MET A 18 0.81 4.73 15.08
N ASP A 19 0.93 5.78 15.90
CA ASP A 19 0.78 7.16 15.47
C ASP A 19 1.73 7.58 14.34
N GLU A 20 2.96 7.04 14.31
CA GLU A 20 3.91 7.31 13.23
C GLU A 20 3.37 6.77 11.89
N SER A 21 2.72 5.61 11.90
CA SER A 21 2.16 4.99 10.70
C SER A 21 0.87 5.68 10.23
N ILE A 22 0.05 6.14 11.18
CA ILE A 22 -1.14 6.95 10.88
C ILE A 22 -0.72 8.29 10.25
N ALA A 23 0.31 8.95 10.79
CA ALA A 23 0.84 10.20 10.26
C ALA A 23 1.36 10.04 8.83
N LYS A 24 2.08 8.95 8.54
CA LYS A 24 2.55 8.63 7.19
C LYS A 24 1.42 8.32 6.22
N ALA A 25 0.39 7.59 6.65
CA ALA A 25 -0.81 7.36 5.84
C ALA A 25 -1.51 8.68 5.50
N TRP A 26 -1.63 9.59 6.47
CA TRP A 26 -2.16 10.93 6.26
C TRP A 26 -1.32 11.74 5.28
N GLU A 27 0.00 11.77 5.45
CA GLU A 27 0.91 12.47 4.52
C GLU A 27 0.78 11.92 3.09
N LEU A 28 0.65 10.60 2.93
CA LEU A 28 0.38 9.98 1.63
C LEU A 28 -0.96 10.47 1.05
N MET A 29 -2.04 10.45 1.82
CA MET A 29 -3.36 10.96 1.39
C MET A 29 -3.27 12.39 0.88
N GLN A 30 -2.51 13.25 1.57
CA GLN A 30 -2.34 14.65 1.19
C GLN A 30 -1.48 14.80 -0.07
N ALA A 31 -0.42 13.99 -0.22
CA ALA A 31 0.44 14.02 -1.40
C ALA A 31 -0.29 13.61 -2.68
N ILE A 32 -1.18 12.61 -2.59
CA ILE A 32 -1.92 12.10 -3.76
C ILE A 32 -3.21 12.88 -4.05
N LYS A 33 -3.68 13.71 -3.11
CA LYS A 33 -4.95 14.46 -3.21
C LYS A 33 -5.20 15.15 -4.56
N PRO A 34 -4.21 15.79 -5.22
CA PRO A 34 -4.44 16.48 -6.50
C PRO A 34 -4.68 15.54 -7.71
N TYR A 35 -4.44 14.23 -7.57
CA TYR A 35 -4.31 13.32 -8.70
C TYR A 35 -5.53 12.43 -8.96
N ASP A 36 -6.55 12.52 -8.11
CA ASP A 36 -7.85 11.89 -8.32
C ASP A 36 -8.97 12.84 -7.85
N PRO A 37 -9.98 13.13 -8.69
CA PRO A 37 -11.05 14.07 -8.34
C PRO A 37 -11.87 13.62 -7.13
N THR A 38 -11.85 12.34 -6.75
CA THR A 38 -12.55 11.82 -5.57
C THR A 38 -11.82 12.10 -4.26
N PHE A 39 -10.52 12.40 -4.27
CA PHE A 39 -9.70 12.57 -3.06
C PHE A 39 -9.97 13.84 -2.25
N HIS A 40 -10.87 14.71 -2.72
CA HIS A 40 -11.37 15.82 -1.92
C HIS A 40 -12.17 15.37 -0.69
N ARG A 41 -12.66 14.11 -0.67
CA ARG A 41 -13.49 13.54 0.39
C ARG A 41 -13.00 12.14 0.73
N TRP A 42 -12.80 11.86 2.01
CA TRP A 42 -12.47 10.54 2.56
C TRP A 42 -13.38 10.24 3.74
N ARG A 43 -14.04 9.08 3.73
CA ARG A 43 -14.95 8.66 4.81
C ARG A 43 -14.66 7.23 5.23
N GLU A 44 -14.94 6.93 6.49
CA GLU A 44 -14.84 5.57 7.01
C GLU A 44 -15.83 4.63 6.28
N THR A 45 -15.41 3.40 6.00
CA THR A 45 -16.33 2.39 5.49
C THR A 45 -17.31 1.94 6.59
N ALA A 46 -18.47 1.42 6.19
CA ALA A 46 -19.47 0.90 7.10
C ALA A 46 -20.15 -0.36 6.54
N ARG A 47 -20.96 -1.01 7.38
CA ARG A 47 -21.68 -2.23 6.98
C ARG A 47 -22.80 -1.97 5.97
N THR A 48 -23.26 -0.72 5.87
CA THR A 48 -24.30 -0.32 4.92
C THR A 48 -23.88 0.95 4.18
N LYS A 49 -24.40 1.12 2.95
CA LYS A 49 -24.18 2.34 2.14
C LYS A 49 -24.61 3.60 2.89
N ALA A 50 -25.83 3.60 3.46
CA ALA A 50 -26.36 4.74 4.19
C ALA A 50 -25.49 5.15 5.40
N GLN A 51 -24.94 4.18 6.14
CA GLN A 51 -24.00 4.48 7.23
C GLN A 51 -22.68 5.05 6.70
N ALA A 52 -22.14 4.49 5.62
CA ALA A 52 -20.90 4.96 5.00
C ALA A 52 -21.04 6.39 4.44
N GLU A 53 -22.19 6.71 3.84
CA GLU A 53 -22.52 8.06 3.36
C GLU A 53 -22.61 9.07 4.49
N ALA A 54 -23.21 8.67 5.61
CA ALA A 54 -23.41 9.53 6.78
C ALA A 54 -22.13 9.76 7.61
N ASN A 55 -21.09 8.94 7.41
CA ASN A 55 -19.82 9.12 8.12
C ASN A 55 -19.20 10.49 7.80
N PRO A 56 -18.61 11.17 8.79
CA PRO A 56 -17.99 12.47 8.57
C PRO A 56 -16.76 12.35 7.65
N ASN A 57 -16.50 13.43 6.92
CA ASN A 57 -15.28 13.55 6.12
C ASN A 57 -14.04 13.61 7.04
N ILE A 58 -12.96 12.94 6.65
CA ILE A 58 -11.65 13.01 7.32
C ILE A 58 -10.85 14.14 6.67
N GLU A 59 -10.72 15.24 7.41
CA GLU A 59 -10.08 16.49 6.98
C GLU A 59 -8.79 16.80 7.76
N THR A 60 -8.55 16.11 8.88
CA THR A 60 -7.35 16.29 9.70
C THR A 60 -6.72 14.97 10.13
N LEU A 61 -5.42 15.02 10.43
CA LEU A 61 -4.68 13.90 11.02
C LEU A 61 -5.34 13.39 12.32
N ASP A 62 -5.85 14.29 13.16
CA ASP A 62 -6.51 13.91 14.41
C ASP A 62 -7.82 13.15 14.18
N GLN A 63 -8.57 13.49 13.13
CA GLN A 63 -9.76 12.75 12.73
C GLN A 63 -9.37 11.34 12.22
N LEU A 64 -8.34 11.24 11.38
CA LEU A 64 -7.82 9.94 10.93
C LEU A 64 -7.36 9.08 12.11
N ARG A 65 -6.59 9.68 13.04
CA ARG A 65 -6.10 9.02 14.26
C ARG A 65 -7.27 8.46 15.06
N ARG A 66 -8.27 9.28 15.39
CA ARG A 66 -9.47 8.82 16.12
C ARG A 66 -10.18 7.69 15.39
N ALA A 67 -10.39 7.80 14.08
CA ALA A 67 -11.04 6.76 13.29
C ALA A 67 -10.29 5.42 13.35
N VAL A 68 -8.96 5.42 13.24
CA VAL A 68 -8.13 4.21 13.37
C VAL A 68 -8.22 3.63 14.78
N TYR A 69 -8.01 4.43 15.83
CA TYR A 69 -8.03 3.97 17.21
C TYR A 69 -9.40 3.46 17.67
N ASN A 70 -10.50 4.00 17.14
CA ASN A 70 -11.85 3.53 17.44
C ASN A 70 -12.11 2.07 17.03
N THR A 71 -11.22 1.46 16.24
CA THR A 71 -11.30 0.04 15.86
C THR A 71 -10.57 -0.89 16.82
N MET A 72 -9.72 -0.34 17.68
CA MET A 72 -9.02 -1.15 18.67
C MET A 72 -10.01 -1.82 19.59
N LYS A 73 -9.81 -3.10 19.80
CA LYS A 73 -10.55 -3.87 20.80
C LYS A 73 -9.59 -4.26 21.93
N PRO A 74 -10.03 -4.28 23.19
CA PRO A 74 -9.17 -4.65 24.32
C PRO A 74 -8.52 -6.03 24.19
N ASP A 75 -9.14 -6.93 23.43
CA ASP A 75 -8.72 -8.30 23.20
C ASP A 75 -7.89 -8.50 21.92
N LEU A 76 -7.71 -7.46 21.10
CA LEU A 76 -6.95 -7.53 19.85
C LEU A 76 -5.65 -6.71 19.93
N PRO A 77 -4.56 -7.20 19.33
CA PRO A 77 -3.24 -6.55 19.45
C PRO A 77 -3.11 -5.25 18.64
N GLY A 78 -4.15 -4.81 17.92
CA GLY A 78 -4.00 -3.70 16.99
C GLY A 78 -5.31 -3.14 16.43
N ALA A 79 -5.16 -2.29 15.40
CA ALA A 79 -6.23 -1.53 14.75
C ALA A 79 -6.35 -1.91 13.27
N ASN A 80 -7.57 -1.89 12.73
CA ASN A 80 -7.82 -2.06 11.29
C ASN A 80 -8.96 -1.16 10.86
N ARG A 81 -8.68 -0.18 10.00
CA ARG A 81 -9.69 0.71 9.44
C ARG A 81 -9.51 0.87 7.94
N SER A 82 -10.63 0.84 7.23
CA SER A 82 -10.69 1.18 5.82
C SER A 82 -11.50 2.47 5.61
N PHE A 83 -11.10 3.23 4.60
CA PHE A 83 -11.70 4.48 4.17
C PHE A 83 -11.98 4.42 2.67
N PHE A 84 -12.95 5.17 2.18
CA PHE A 84 -13.22 5.33 0.75
C PHE A 84 -13.20 6.81 0.36
N SER A 85 -12.79 7.09 -0.88
CA SER A 85 -12.79 8.43 -1.43
C SER A 85 -14.05 8.75 -2.22
N GLY A 86 -14.42 10.02 -2.26
CA GLY A 86 -15.56 10.52 -3.04
C GLY A 86 -16.93 10.10 -2.48
N ASP A 87 -17.92 10.07 -3.36
CA ASP A 87 -19.29 9.64 -3.06
C ASP A 87 -19.48 8.14 -3.25
N ILE A 88 -20.48 7.58 -2.57
CA ILE A 88 -20.88 6.19 -2.83
C ILE A 88 -21.25 6.06 -4.30
N ASP A 89 -20.81 4.95 -4.89
CA ASP A 89 -20.97 4.65 -6.33
C ASP A 89 -20.22 5.63 -7.27
N ALA A 90 -19.40 6.56 -6.77
CA ALA A 90 -18.55 7.44 -7.57
C ALA A 90 -17.25 6.77 -8.07
N ASP A 91 -17.13 5.46 -7.88
CA ASP A 91 -15.95 4.65 -8.25
C ASP A 91 -14.62 5.20 -7.68
N GLY A 92 -14.67 5.69 -6.44
CA GLY A 92 -13.50 6.16 -5.70
C GLY A 92 -12.54 5.05 -5.29
N SER A 93 -11.38 5.46 -4.80
CA SER A 93 -10.37 4.57 -4.23
C SER A 93 -10.70 4.21 -2.78
N SER A 94 -10.05 3.17 -2.24
CA SER A 94 -10.11 2.82 -0.83
C SER A 94 -8.71 2.79 -0.22
N LEU A 95 -8.59 3.24 1.03
CA LEU A 95 -7.36 3.20 1.81
C LEU A 95 -7.60 2.28 3.00
N ASN A 96 -6.73 1.29 3.21
CA ASN A 96 -6.74 0.42 4.37
C ASN A 96 -5.51 0.65 5.24
N ILE A 97 -5.72 0.82 6.54
CA ILE A 97 -4.69 0.97 7.55
C ILE A 97 -4.87 -0.15 8.57
N GLN A 98 -3.94 -1.10 8.61
CA GLN A 98 -3.93 -2.20 9.56
C GLN A 98 -2.61 -2.16 10.34
N LEU A 99 -2.69 -2.00 11.66
CA LEU A 99 -1.54 -1.79 12.54
C LEU A 99 -1.53 -2.86 13.63
N GLY A 100 -0.49 -3.69 13.72
CA GLY A 100 -0.26 -4.64 14.81
C GLY A 100 -1.22 -5.84 14.84
N LEU A 101 -2.10 -5.98 13.84
CA LEU A 101 -3.03 -7.10 13.75
C LEU A 101 -2.43 -8.28 12.99
N GLY A 102 -2.60 -9.48 13.55
CA GLY A 102 -2.16 -10.75 12.95
C GLY A 102 -0.66 -11.03 13.08
N ARG A 103 0.19 -10.01 13.00
CA ARG A 103 1.64 -10.10 13.17
C ARG A 103 2.13 -8.95 14.06
N PRO A 104 2.80 -9.23 15.19
CA PRO A 104 3.38 -8.20 16.04
C PRO A 104 4.33 -7.31 15.25
N ASP A 105 4.42 -6.04 15.64
CA ASP A 105 5.36 -5.06 15.12
C ASP A 105 5.26 -4.85 13.60
N THR A 106 4.11 -5.18 13.01
CA THR A 106 3.88 -5.17 11.57
C THR A 106 2.67 -4.33 11.23
N HIS A 107 2.89 -3.32 10.39
CA HIS A 107 1.86 -2.40 9.91
C HIS A 107 1.70 -2.50 8.39
N PHE A 108 0.48 -2.36 7.92
CA PHE A 108 0.07 -2.39 6.53
C PHE A 108 -0.69 -1.11 6.18
N ILE A 109 -0.30 -0.50 5.07
CA ILE A 109 -1.00 0.63 4.46
C ILE A 109 -1.21 0.25 3.00
N SER A 110 -2.46 0.15 2.55
CA SER A 110 -2.79 -0.15 1.15
C SER A 110 -3.80 0.83 0.58
N LEU A 111 -3.62 1.20 -0.68
CA LEU A 111 -4.52 2.03 -1.48
C LEU A 111 -4.99 1.20 -2.68
N HIS A 112 -6.26 0.84 -2.73
CA HIS A 112 -6.89 0.25 -3.91
C HIS A 112 -7.51 1.38 -4.74
N THR A 113 -7.12 1.50 -6.01
CA THR A 113 -7.54 2.62 -6.85
C THR A 113 -8.97 2.46 -7.35
N GLY A 114 -9.67 3.58 -7.55
CA GLY A 114 -10.79 3.66 -8.49
C GLY A 114 -10.34 3.39 -9.94
N HIS A 115 -11.28 3.26 -10.89
CA HIS A 115 -10.89 2.99 -12.28
C HIS A 115 -10.18 4.18 -12.95
N ALA A 116 -10.52 5.43 -12.59
CA ALA A 116 -9.91 6.62 -13.18
C ALA A 116 -8.41 6.71 -12.85
N LEU A 117 -8.05 6.63 -11.56
CA LEU A 117 -6.66 6.57 -11.13
C LEU A 117 -5.94 5.32 -11.66
N GLY A 118 -6.63 4.18 -11.70
CA GLY A 118 -6.07 2.95 -12.24
C GLY A 118 -5.74 3.05 -13.74
N ALA A 119 -6.61 3.67 -14.54
CA ALA A 119 -6.36 3.94 -15.96
C ALA A 119 -5.16 4.87 -16.16
N ARG A 120 -5.01 5.90 -15.32
CA ARG A 120 -3.83 6.76 -15.35
C ARG A 120 -2.54 5.98 -15.06
N ILE A 121 -2.57 5.04 -14.13
CA ILE A 121 -1.41 4.17 -13.84
C ILE A 121 -1.07 3.27 -15.03
N ASP A 122 -2.08 2.76 -15.76
CA ASP A 122 -1.86 1.96 -16.96
C ASP A 122 -1.26 2.82 -18.11
N ASP A 123 -1.72 4.06 -18.28
CA ASP A 123 -1.38 4.92 -19.42
C ASP A 123 -0.10 5.77 -19.23
N ASP A 124 0.29 6.06 -17.99
CA ASP A 124 1.36 7.00 -17.64
C ASP A 124 2.36 6.35 -16.67
N GLU A 125 3.45 5.80 -17.22
CA GLU A 125 4.50 5.19 -16.42
C GLU A 125 5.24 6.21 -15.54
N ASP A 126 5.42 7.46 -15.99
CA ASP A 126 6.06 8.50 -15.20
C ASP A 126 5.21 8.83 -13.96
N PHE A 127 3.88 8.83 -14.09
CA PHE A 127 2.98 8.93 -12.96
C PHE A 127 3.07 7.72 -12.03
N ALA A 128 3.13 6.50 -12.56
CA ALA A 128 3.30 5.29 -11.75
C ALA A 128 4.64 5.29 -10.97
N ASP A 129 5.72 5.75 -11.61
CA ASP A 129 7.03 5.97 -10.98
C ASP A 129 6.94 7.02 -9.87
N TRP A 130 6.34 8.18 -10.16
CA TRP A 130 6.16 9.24 -9.17
C TRP A 130 5.33 8.76 -7.97
N LEU A 131 4.23 8.04 -8.20
CA LEU A 131 3.34 7.54 -7.15
C LEU A 131 4.08 6.55 -6.24
N THR A 132 4.77 5.57 -6.84
CA THR A 132 5.52 4.56 -6.09
C THR A 132 6.68 5.19 -5.31
N LEU A 133 7.41 6.13 -5.93
CA LEU A 133 8.51 6.86 -5.30
C LEU A 133 8.06 7.72 -4.12
N THR A 134 7.00 8.51 -4.33
CA THR A 134 6.44 9.37 -3.30
C THR A 134 5.95 8.56 -2.12
N ALA A 135 5.18 7.50 -2.38
CA ALA A 135 4.63 6.67 -1.32
C ALA A 135 5.72 5.88 -0.57
N ALA A 136 6.71 5.30 -1.27
CA ALA A 136 7.81 4.61 -0.60
C ALA A 136 8.63 5.56 0.30
N ARG A 137 8.85 6.82 -0.12
CA ARG A 137 9.55 7.83 0.70
C ARG A 137 8.76 8.22 1.95
N ILE A 138 7.45 8.45 1.81
CA ILE A 138 6.58 8.83 2.93
C ILE A 138 6.43 7.66 3.91
N ILE A 139 6.02 6.49 3.41
CA ILE A 139 5.74 5.33 4.24
C ILE A 139 7.03 4.77 4.86
N ASN A 140 8.15 4.82 4.13
CA ASN A 140 9.41 4.16 4.48
C ASN A 140 9.17 2.69 4.94
N PRO A 141 8.64 1.86 4.02
CA PRO A 141 8.22 0.49 4.34
C PRO A 141 9.42 -0.46 4.40
N THR A 142 9.19 -1.71 4.83
CA THR A 142 10.18 -2.79 4.67
C THR A 142 10.10 -3.40 3.26
N ILE A 143 8.87 -3.50 2.73
CA ILE A 143 8.60 -3.90 1.35
C ILE A 143 7.31 -3.20 0.86
N GLY A 144 7.23 -2.92 -0.43
CA GLY A 144 6.01 -2.39 -1.05
C GLY A 144 5.86 -2.79 -2.50
N ALA A 145 4.65 -2.70 -3.04
CA ALA A 145 4.35 -2.99 -4.43
C ALA A 145 3.20 -2.14 -4.96
N LEU A 146 3.31 -1.80 -6.24
CA LEU A 146 2.20 -1.43 -7.10
C LEU A 146 1.83 -2.67 -7.93
N GLN A 147 0.67 -3.26 -7.66
CA GLN A 147 0.20 -4.51 -8.26
C GLN A 147 -1.22 -4.36 -8.81
N ARG A 148 -1.62 -5.24 -9.74
CA ARG A 148 -3.02 -5.26 -10.21
C ARG A 148 -3.95 -5.67 -9.07
N ASP A 149 -5.06 -4.97 -8.91
CA ASP A 149 -6.06 -5.28 -7.88
C ASP A 149 -6.70 -6.65 -8.17
N GLY A 150 -6.82 -7.49 -7.15
CA GLY A 150 -7.30 -8.87 -7.30
C GLY A 150 -6.35 -9.81 -8.06
N ALA A 151 -5.09 -9.42 -8.29
CA ALA A 151 -4.07 -10.34 -8.79
C ALA A 151 -3.95 -11.56 -7.86
N PRO A 152 -3.70 -12.77 -8.40
CA PRO A 152 -3.52 -13.95 -7.56
C PRO A 152 -2.45 -13.68 -6.49
N VAL A 153 -2.73 -14.10 -5.26
CA VAL A 153 -1.77 -14.08 -4.14
C VAL A 153 -0.70 -15.15 -4.39
N ARG A 154 -0.02 -15.10 -5.53
CA ARG A 154 1.18 -15.90 -5.77
C ARG A 154 2.30 -15.10 -5.14
N ASN A 155 2.51 -15.29 -3.84
CA ASN A 155 3.60 -14.60 -3.16
C ASN A 155 4.89 -14.89 -3.91
N ILE A 156 5.68 -13.85 -4.17
CA ILE A 156 7.02 -14.00 -4.75
C ILE A 156 7.87 -14.94 -3.89
N ASN A 157 7.51 -15.09 -2.60
CA ASN A 157 8.05 -16.10 -1.72
C ASN A 157 7.00 -16.55 -0.68
N VAL A 158 6.22 -17.61 -0.96
CA VAL A 158 5.25 -18.18 0.00
C VAL A 158 5.95 -18.73 1.25
N ASP A 159 7.15 -19.27 1.08
CA ASP A 159 7.95 -19.90 2.13
C ASP A 159 9.08 -19.00 2.66
N GLY A 160 9.11 -17.74 2.19
CA GLY A 160 10.14 -16.77 2.52
C GLY A 160 10.07 -16.23 3.94
N PRO A 161 11.16 -15.64 4.44
CA PRO A 161 11.12 -14.94 5.72
C PRO A 161 10.10 -13.80 5.65
N THR A 162 9.16 -13.76 6.62
CA THR A 162 8.36 -12.55 6.86
C THR A 162 9.33 -11.39 7.10
N PRO A 163 9.14 -10.18 6.53
CA PRO A 163 7.92 -9.67 5.88
C PRO A 163 7.81 -9.86 4.35
N TYR A 164 8.61 -10.71 3.71
CA TYR A 164 8.73 -10.77 2.25
C TYR A 164 7.76 -11.75 1.55
N ASP A 165 6.81 -12.34 2.30
CA ASP A 165 5.61 -13.00 1.75
C ASP A 165 4.66 -11.95 1.16
N PHE A 166 4.98 -11.52 -0.07
CA PHE A 166 4.36 -10.38 -0.72
C PHE A 166 3.91 -10.69 -2.15
N GLY A 167 2.84 -10.03 -2.62
CA GLY A 167 2.33 -10.20 -3.97
C GLY A 167 3.29 -9.68 -5.05
N PRO A 168 3.19 -10.19 -6.29
CA PRO A 168 4.02 -9.71 -7.39
C PRO A 168 3.53 -8.33 -7.82
N GLY A 169 4.41 -7.33 -7.74
CA GLY A 169 4.14 -5.96 -8.20
C GLY A 169 4.81 -5.66 -9.54
N TRP A 170 4.20 -4.79 -10.34
CA TRP A 170 4.87 -4.19 -11.48
C TRP A 170 6.07 -3.34 -11.04
N LYS A 171 5.86 -2.53 -10.01
CA LYS A 171 6.89 -1.73 -9.34
C LYS A 171 6.94 -2.14 -7.88
N MET A 172 8.11 -2.46 -7.35
CA MET A 172 8.26 -2.91 -5.96
C MET A 172 9.38 -2.17 -5.26
N PHE A 173 9.12 -1.76 -4.02
CA PHE A 173 10.15 -1.26 -3.13
C PHE A 173 10.75 -2.41 -2.32
N PHE A 174 12.08 -2.48 -2.27
CA PHE A 174 12.83 -3.32 -1.35
C PHE A 174 13.72 -2.45 -0.47
N HIS A 175 13.74 -2.73 0.84
CA HIS A 175 14.74 -2.17 1.75
C HIS A 175 16.12 -2.81 1.47
N HIS A 176 17.22 -2.09 1.71
CA HIS A 176 18.57 -2.61 1.47
C HIS A 176 18.88 -3.89 2.27
N ASP A 177 18.32 -4.00 3.47
CA ASP A 177 18.41 -5.20 4.33
C ASP A 177 17.54 -6.38 3.87
N SER A 178 16.89 -6.28 2.70
CA SER A 178 16.08 -7.39 2.21
C SER A 178 16.96 -8.60 1.88
N PRO A 179 16.63 -9.82 2.35
CA PRO A 179 17.30 -11.04 1.94
C PRO A 179 17.08 -11.34 0.45
N HIS A 180 16.15 -10.62 -0.19
CA HIS A 180 15.85 -10.73 -1.60
C HIS A 180 16.47 -9.62 -2.45
N TRP A 181 17.30 -8.74 -1.87
CA TRP A 181 17.85 -7.58 -2.56
C TRP A 181 18.51 -7.93 -3.91
N ASP A 182 19.47 -8.85 -3.90
CA ASP A 182 20.21 -9.24 -5.12
C ASP A 182 19.31 -9.94 -6.14
N GLN A 183 18.42 -10.82 -5.68
CA GLN A 183 17.48 -11.56 -6.51
C GLN A 183 16.45 -10.64 -7.18
N ALA A 184 15.93 -9.67 -6.44
CA ALA A 184 15.00 -8.67 -6.94
C ALA A 184 15.67 -7.81 -8.02
N HIS A 185 16.91 -7.37 -7.77
CA HIS A 185 17.70 -6.61 -8.73
C HIS A 185 18.01 -7.39 -10.01
N ALA A 186 18.32 -8.68 -9.90
CA ALA A 186 18.65 -9.52 -11.06
C ALA A 186 17.50 -9.65 -12.08
N LEU A 187 16.25 -9.55 -11.61
CA LEU A 187 15.05 -9.64 -12.46
C LEU A 187 14.53 -8.27 -12.92
N ALA A 188 14.93 -7.19 -12.24
CA ALA A 188 14.41 -5.86 -12.51
C ALA A 188 14.91 -5.33 -13.87
N THR A 189 13.99 -4.77 -14.65
CA THR A 189 14.32 -4.08 -15.90
C THR A 189 14.78 -2.63 -15.69
N LYS A 190 14.40 -2.03 -14.55
CA LYS A 190 14.79 -0.68 -14.13
C LYS A 190 14.88 -0.66 -12.62
N ALA A 191 15.89 0.04 -12.10
CA ALA A 191 16.10 0.24 -10.67
C ALA A 191 16.31 1.73 -10.38
N VAL A 192 15.57 2.26 -9.40
CA VAL A 192 15.69 3.63 -8.92
C VAL A 192 16.07 3.59 -7.43
N PRO A 193 17.30 3.99 -7.06
CA PRO A 193 17.71 4.01 -5.66
C PRO A 193 16.97 5.10 -4.88
N VAL A 194 16.68 4.80 -3.62
CA VAL A 194 16.14 5.72 -2.61
C VAL A 194 16.92 5.54 -1.31
N ALA A 195 16.74 6.44 -0.34
CA ALA A 195 17.60 6.50 0.85
C ALA A 195 17.76 5.14 1.56
N GLU A 196 16.67 4.40 1.75
CA GLU A 196 16.65 3.15 2.52
C GLU A 196 16.60 1.88 1.63
N GLY A 197 16.68 2.01 0.30
CA GLY A 197 16.48 0.87 -0.59
C GLY A 197 16.37 1.23 -2.06
N ALA A 198 15.57 0.48 -2.81
CA ALA A 198 15.36 0.72 -4.24
C ALA A 198 13.92 0.41 -4.66
N ILE A 199 13.46 1.14 -5.67
CA ILE A 199 12.24 0.82 -6.41
C ILE A 199 12.65 0.11 -7.69
N LEU A 200 12.15 -1.11 -7.84
CA LEU A 200 12.46 -2.01 -8.92
C LEU A 200 11.23 -2.17 -9.80
N THR A 201 11.40 -1.96 -11.10
CA THR A 201 10.34 -2.15 -12.11
C THR A 201 10.61 -3.43 -12.89
N TYR A 202 9.58 -4.26 -13.02
CA TYR A 202 9.63 -5.53 -13.74
C TYR A 202 8.84 -5.42 -15.04
N GLY A 203 9.49 -5.05 -16.15
CA GLY A 203 8.84 -4.93 -17.45
C GLY A 203 7.73 -3.88 -17.46
N THR A 204 6.57 -4.25 -17.99
CA THR A 204 5.43 -3.36 -18.23
C THR A 204 4.23 -3.76 -17.37
N PRO A 205 3.17 -2.94 -17.28
CA PRO A 205 1.91 -3.29 -16.63
C PRO A 205 1.35 -4.67 -17.02
N ASP A 206 1.60 -5.12 -18.26
CA ASP A 206 1.08 -6.39 -18.80
C ASP A 206 2.05 -7.56 -18.70
N THR A 207 3.34 -7.30 -18.55
CA THR A 207 4.38 -8.34 -18.62
C THR A 207 5.07 -8.64 -17.29
N TYR A 208 4.87 -7.80 -16.26
CA TYR A 208 5.59 -7.93 -15.00
C TYR A 208 5.42 -9.28 -14.31
N THR A 209 4.23 -9.89 -14.39
CA THR A 209 3.97 -11.20 -13.81
C THR A 209 4.81 -12.30 -14.47
N GLN A 210 5.07 -12.22 -15.77
CA GLN A 210 5.89 -13.19 -16.49
C GLN A 210 7.36 -13.12 -16.07
N ILE A 211 7.86 -11.91 -15.78
CA ILE A 211 9.20 -11.70 -15.24
C ILE A 211 9.28 -12.24 -13.81
N LEU A 212 8.34 -11.86 -12.95
CA LEU A 212 8.32 -12.32 -11.55
C LEU A 212 8.03 -13.81 -11.41
N ASN A 213 7.45 -14.47 -12.42
CA ASN A 213 7.32 -15.93 -12.45
C ASN A 213 8.67 -16.65 -12.56
N GLN A 214 9.74 -15.95 -12.96
CA GLN A 214 11.11 -16.46 -13.02
C GLN A 214 11.83 -16.34 -11.68
N TRP A 215 11.19 -15.76 -10.65
CA TRP A 215 11.75 -15.64 -9.31
C TRP A 215 12.30 -16.98 -8.83
N PRO A 216 13.63 -17.10 -8.60
CA PRO A 216 14.21 -18.32 -8.06
C PRO A 216 13.47 -18.78 -6.81
N ARG A 217 12.98 -20.02 -6.81
CA ARG A 217 12.40 -20.65 -5.63
C ARG A 217 13.50 -21.39 -4.92
N GLU A 218 13.58 -21.23 -3.60
CA GLU A 218 14.39 -22.14 -2.78
C GLU A 218 13.87 -23.57 -3.03
N GLN A 219 14.78 -24.48 -3.37
CA GLN A 219 14.48 -25.90 -3.63
C GLN A 219 14.34 -26.67 -2.32
#